data_AF-M9X5I2-F1
#
_entry.id   AF-M9X5I2-F1
#
_cell.length_a   1.000
_cell.length_b   1.000
_cell.length_c   1.000
_cell.angle_alpha   90.00
_cell.angle_beta   90.00
_cell.angle_gamma   90.00
#
_symmetry.space_group_name_H-M   'P 1'
#
loop_
_entity.id
_entity.type
_entity.pdbx_description
1 polymer ?
#
loop_
_entity_poly.entity_id
_entity_poly.type
_entity_poly.pdbx_seq_one_letter_code
_entity_poly.pdbx_strand_id
1 'polypeptide(L)'
;MGLRACAKRNSLSPAEIEHRHILEVITGSAEAAEYLAHEFPTLYALAQFGSRYGFKRLEFCPGISYAAIGKLEVWLESQGRVGMQLTVAHGSDWPKRKHRRG
;
A
#
# COMPACT_ATOMS: atom_id res chain seq x y z
N MET A 1 5.73 -10.31 39.96
CA MET A 1 5.50 -11.19 38.80
C MET A 1 4.63 -10.43 37.80
N GLY A 2 5.22 -9.60 36.94
CA GLY A 2 4.48 -8.76 35.98
C GLY A 2 4.06 -9.57 34.76
N LEU A 3 2.76 -9.73 34.55
CA LEU A 3 2.17 -10.37 33.38
C LEU A 3 2.59 -9.60 32.12
N ARG A 4 3.43 -10.24 31.29
CA ARG A 4 3.71 -9.77 29.93
C ARG A 4 2.38 -9.74 29.19
N ALA A 5 1.91 -8.55 28.84
CA ALA A 5 0.85 -8.36 27.86
C ALA A 5 1.34 -8.96 26.54
N CYS A 6 0.97 -10.21 26.27
CA CYS A 6 1.03 -10.76 24.92
C CYS A 6 0.15 -9.84 24.07
N ALA A 7 0.79 -9.02 23.24
CA ALA A 7 0.13 -8.16 22.29
C ALA A 7 -0.99 -8.95 21.61
N LYS A 8 -2.22 -8.45 21.76
CA LYS A 8 -3.44 -9.01 21.18
C LYS A 8 -3.16 -9.21 19.69
N ARG A 9 -2.85 -10.46 19.30
CA ARG A 9 -2.83 -10.86 17.89
C ARG A 9 -4.25 -10.65 17.42
N ASN A 10 -4.53 -9.48 16.82
CA ASN A 10 -5.75 -9.31 16.04
C ASN A 10 -5.68 -10.43 15.00
N SER A 11 -6.50 -11.46 15.20
CA SER A 11 -6.68 -12.49 14.20
C SER A 11 -7.21 -11.78 12.97
N LEU A 12 -6.34 -11.64 11.97
CA LEU A 12 -6.71 -11.03 10.69
C LEU A 12 -7.89 -11.82 10.14
N SER A 13 -8.91 -11.09 9.70
CA SER A 13 -10.07 -11.67 9.02
C SER A 13 -9.59 -12.38 7.74
N PRO A 14 -10.30 -13.40 7.24
CA PRO A 14 -9.90 -14.09 6.00
C PRO A 14 -9.64 -13.14 4.82
N ALA A 15 -10.43 -12.06 4.72
CA ALA A 15 -10.25 -11.02 3.71
C ALA A 15 -8.97 -10.18 3.91
N GLU A 16 -8.57 -9.93 5.16
CA GLU A 16 -7.32 -9.21 5.47
C GLU A 16 -6.09 -10.08 5.21
N ILE A 17 -6.21 -11.40 5.47
CA ILE A 17 -5.19 -12.39 5.14
C ILE A 17 -5.01 -12.48 3.62
N GLU A 18 -6.12 -12.61 2.87
CA GLU A 18 -6.09 -12.65 1.41
C GLU A 18 -5.51 -11.36 0.83
N HIS A 19 -5.92 -10.21 1.35
CA HIS A 19 -5.39 -8.90 0.95
C HIS A 19 -3.86 -8.81 1.14
N ARG A 20 -3.37 -9.13 2.34
CA ARG A 20 -1.93 -9.13 2.64
C ARG A 20 -1.17 -10.13 1.76
N HIS A 21 -1.72 -11.33 1.57
CA HIS A 21 -1.10 -12.36 0.76
C HIS A 21 -0.94 -11.92 -0.71
N ILE A 22 -1.99 -11.30 -1.30
CA ILE A 22 -1.91 -10.74 -2.65
C ILE A 22 -0.80 -9.69 -2.75
N LEU A 23 -0.71 -8.79 -1.77
CA LEU A 23 0.35 -7.78 -1.73
C LEU A 23 1.74 -8.41 -1.61
N GLU A 24 1.90 -9.46 -0.82
CA GLU A 24 3.16 -10.18 -0.65
C GLU A 24 3.58 -10.88 -1.93
N VAL A 25 2.66 -11.52 -2.65
CA VAL A 25 2.93 -12.19 -3.93
C VAL A 25 3.36 -11.18 -5.00
N ILE A 26 2.69 -10.03 -5.07
CA ILE A 26 2.99 -8.98 -6.06
C ILE A 26 4.32 -8.29 -5.75
N THR A 27 4.53 -7.93 -4.48
CA THR A 27 5.72 -7.18 -4.05
C THR A 27 6.95 -8.07 -3.86
N GLY A 28 6.74 -9.37 -3.62
CA GLY A 28 7.78 -10.32 -3.25
C GLY A 28 8.40 -10.05 -1.87
N SER A 29 7.74 -9.25 -1.02
CA SER A 29 8.26 -8.81 0.27
C SER A 29 7.17 -8.79 1.33
N ALA A 30 7.36 -9.56 2.41
CA ALA A 30 6.46 -9.59 3.55
C ALA A 30 6.41 -8.24 4.30
N GLU A 31 7.53 -7.52 4.35
CA GLU A 31 7.63 -6.19 4.95
C GLU A 31 6.83 -5.16 4.15
N ALA A 32 6.99 -5.17 2.82
CA ALA A 32 6.22 -4.33 1.91
C ALA A 32 4.71 -4.61 2.01
N ALA A 33 4.33 -5.89 2.05
CA ALA A 33 2.94 -6.30 2.14
C ALA A 33 2.30 -5.88 3.46
N GLU A 34 3.04 -6.00 4.57
CA GLU A 34 2.57 -5.55 5.88
C GLU A 34 2.38 -4.04 5.92
N TYR A 35 3.34 -3.28 5.39
CA TYR A 35 3.24 -1.82 5.29
C TYR A 35 2.06 -1.40 4.41
N LEU A 36 1.92 -1.99 3.22
CA LEU A 36 0.84 -1.66 2.30
C LEU A 36 -0.54 -2.05 2.86
N ALA A 37 -0.65 -3.20 3.51
CA ALA A 37 -1.91 -3.62 4.13
C ALA A 37 -2.30 -2.72 5.33
N HIS A 38 -1.29 -2.16 6.02
CA HIS A 38 -1.51 -1.18 7.08
C HIS A 38 -1.95 0.18 6.54
N GLU A 39 -1.26 0.72 5.52
CA GLU A 39 -1.58 2.02 4.94
C GLU A 39 -2.85 1.99 4.09
N PHE A 40 -3.11 0.87 3.41
CA PHE A 40 -4.25 0.69 2.53
C PHE A 40 -5.05 -0.53 2.98
N PRO A 41 -6.18 -0.33 3.70
CA PRO A 41 -6.95 -1.44 4.25
C PRO A 41 -7.61 -2.32 3.18
N THR A 42 -7.61 -1.89 1.91
CA THR A 42 -8.11 -2.67 0.77
C THR A 42 -7.30 -2.39 -0.49
N LEU A 43 -7.26 -3.37 -1.41
CA LEU A 43 -6.69 -3.18 -2.75
C LEU A 43 -7.38 -2.05 -3.54
N TYR A 44 -8.64 -1.75 -3.21
CA TYR A 44 -9.37 -0.63 -3.81
C TYR A 44 -8.85 0.73 -3.33
N ALA A 45 -8.56 0.87 -2.03
CA ALA A 45 -7.93 2.07 -1.50
C ALA A 45 -6.54 2.31 -2.11
N LEU A 46 -5.78 1.23 -2.31
CA LEU A 46 -4.49 1.28 -3.00
C LEU A 46 -4.63 1.69 -4.48
N ALA A 47 -5.63 1.17 -5.19
CA ALA A 47 -5.91 1.55 -6.58
C ALA A 47 -6.31 3.04 -6.70
N GLN A 48 -7.17 3.53 -5.81
CA GLN A 48 -7.54 4.95 -5.77
C GLN A 48 -6.33 5.84 -5.49
N PHE A 49 -5.46 5.43 -4.57
CA PHE A 49 -4.22 6.14 -4.29
C PHE A 49 -3.33 6.22 -5.53
N GLY A 50 -3.10 5.09 -6.20
CA GLY A 50 -2.28 5.04 -7.40
C GLY A 50 -2.87 5.87 -8.55
N SER A 51 -4.19 5.83 -8.74
CA SER A 51 -4.90 6.65 -9.73
C SER A 51 -4.81 8.14 -9.42
N ARG A 52 -4.87 8.54 -8.15
CA ARG A 52 -4.87 9.95 -7.73
C ARG A 52 -3.47 10.57 -7.64
N TYR A 53 -2.46 9.82 -7.21
CA TYR A 53 -1.13 10.35 -6.88
C TYR A 53 0.02 9.70 -7.66
N GLY A 54 -0.26 8.64 -8.41
CA GLY A 54 0.73 7.80 -9.07
C GLY A 54 1.36 6.77 -8.13
N PHE A 55 1.59 5.56 -8.66
CA PHE A 55 2.20 4.46 -7.91
C PHE A 55 3.68 4.70 -7.56
N LYS A 56 4.39 5.59 -8.28
CA LYS A 56 5.80 5.93 -8.01
C LYS A 56 6.05 6.32 -6.55
N ARG A 57 5.08 6.97 -5.89
CA ARG A 57 5.20 7.36 -4.47
C ARG A 57 5.36 6.20 -3.49
N LEU A 58 5.05 4.98 -3.91
CA LEU A 58 5.31 3.79 -3.12
C LEU A 58 6.81 3.49 -2.98
N GLU A 59 7.69 4.19 -3.71
CA GLU A 59 9.15 4.08 -3.57
C GLU A 59 9.64 4.51 -2.18
N PHE A 60 8.86 5.33 -1.48
CA PHE A 60 9.16 5.78 -0.12
C PHE A 60 8.67 4.80 0.95
N CYS A 61 7.96 3.74 0.56
CA CYS A 61 7.49 2.73 1.49
C CYS A 61 8.62 1.72 1.79
N PRO A 62 8.78 1.33 3.06
CA PRO A 62 9.81 0.37 3.46
C PRO A 62 9.59 -0.99 2.76
N GLY A 63 10.68 -1.56 2.26
CA GLY A 63 10.68 -2.88 1.62
C GLY A 63 10.08 -2.94 0.22
N ILE A 64 9.59 -1.83 -0.35
CA ILE A 64 9.04 -1.79 -1.72
C ILE A 64 10.13 -1.48 -2.74
N SER A 65 10.30 -2.37 -3.73
CA SER A 65 11.18 -2.14 -4.88
C SER A 65 10.44 -1.47 -6.04
N TYR A 66 11.12 -0.73 -6.92
CA TYR A 66 10.50 -0.18 -8.14
C TYR A 66 9.87 -1.26 -9.03
N ALA A 67 10.47 -2.46 -9.07
CA ALA A 67 9.88 -3.60 -9.78
C ALA A 67 8.54 -4.04 -9.16
N ALA A 68 8.44 -4.04 -7.83
CA ALA A 68 7.19 -4.30 -7.12
C ALA A 68 6.13 -3.23 -7.44
N ILE A 69 6.51 -1.95 -7.50
CA ILE A 69 5.61 -0.85 -7.86
C ILE A 69 5.01 -1.08 -9.25
N GLY A 70 5.85 -1.36 -10.25
CA GLY A 70 5.38 -1.61 -11.61
C GLY A 70 4.48 -2.84 -11.72
N LYS A 71 4.81 -3.94 -11.01
CA LYS A 71 3.95 -5.13 -10.94
C LYS A 71 2.60 -4.81 -10.31
N LEU A 72 2.59 -3.97 -9.28
CA LEU A 72 1.38 -3.62 -8.54
C LEU A 72 0.46 -2.70 -9.36
N GLU A 73 1.03 -1.76 -10.10
CA GLU A 73 0.32 -0.93 -11.08
C GLU A 73 -0.33 -1.80 -12.16
N VAL A 74 0.45 -2.63 -12.86
CA VAL A 74 -0.04 -3.52 -13.91
C VAL A 74 -1.09 -4.50 -13.39
N TRP A 75 -0.90 -5.05 -12.18
CA TRP A 75 -1.86 -5.96 -11.58
C TRP A 75 -3.19 -5.24 -11.30
N LEU A 76 -3.18 -4.05 -10.73
CA LEU A 76 -4.40 -3.29 -10.44
C LEU A 76 -5.11 -2.81 -11.72
N GLU A 77 -4.37 -2.48 -12.77
CA GLU A 77 -4.91 -2.25 -14.12
C GLU A 77 -5.58 -3.50 -14.69
N SER A 78 -4.94 -4.67 -14.57
CA SER A 78 -5.50 -5.95 -15.06
C SER A 78 -6.81 -6.34 -14.37
N GLN A 79 -7.01 -5.92 -13.12
CA GLN A 79 -8.25 -6.13 -12.38
C GLN A 79 -9.36 -5.14 -12.76
N GLY A 80 -9.13 -4.22 -13.70
CA GLY A 80 -10.07 -3.16 -14.06
C GLY A 80 -10.28 -2.13 -12.94
N ARG A 81 -9.39 -2.10 -11.94
CA ARG A 81 -9.50 -1.24 -10.74
C ARG A 81 -8.77 0.09 -10.89
N VAL A 82 -7.91 0.20 -11.89
CA VAL A 82 -7.32 1.47 -12.35
C VAL A 82 -7.97 1.74 -13.71
N GLY A 83 -8.97 2.61 -13.71
CA GLY A 83 -9.57 3.09 -14.94
C GLY A 83 -8.53 3.87 -15.72
N MET A 84 -8.13 3.31 -16.85
CA MET A 84 -7.32 3.88 -17.91
C MET A 84 -7.53 5.40 -18.07
N GLN A 85 -6.62 6.19 -17.49
CA GLN A 85 -6.23 7.51 -18.03
C GLN A 85 -4.87 7.93 -17.44
N LEU A 86 -3.80 7.39 -18.01
CA LEU A 86 -2.47 8.01 -17.93
C LEU A 86 -2.48 9.32 -18.74
N THR A 87 -3.26 10.30 -18.28
CA THR A 87 -3.00 11.70 -18.63
C THR A 87 -2.10 12.22 -17.53
N VAL A 88 -0.85 12.45 -17.91
CA VAL A 88 0.22 13.03 -17.10
C VAL A 88 -0.27 14.32 -16.43
N ALA A 89 -0.83 14.23 -15.23
CA ALA A 89 -1.11 15.38 -14.40
C ALA A 89 0.16 15.67 -13.58
N HIS A 90 1.05 16.44 -14.21
CA HIS A 90 2.12 17.15 -13.53
C HIS A 90 1.47 18.02 -12.43
N GLY A 91 1.75 17.71 -11.17
CA GLY A 91 1.38 18.53 -10.03
C GLY A 91 0.24 17.97 -9.20
N SER A 92 0.56 17.36 -8.06
CA SER A 92 -0.32 17.36 -6.89
C SER A 92 0.52 17.15 -5.64
N ASP A 93 0.74 18.27 -4.95
CA ASP A 93 1.31 18.44 -3.63
C ASP A 93 0.80 17.33 -2.67
N TRP A 94 1.70 16.45 -2.24
CA TRP A 94 1.42 15.54 -1.13
C TRP A 94 1.27 16.39 0.13
N PRO A 95 0.25 16.19 0.99
CA PRO A 95 0.21 16.87 2.28
C PRO A 95 1.38 16.36 3.14
N LYS A 96 2.53 17.04 3.05
CA LYS A 96 3.59 16.95 4.06
C LYS A 96 2.94 17.37 5.38
N ARG A 97 2.66 16.40 6.25
CA ARG A 97 2.26 16.68 7.64
C ARG A 97 3.28 17.65 8.23
N LYS A 98 2.85 18.89 8.46
CA LYS A 98 3.67 19.91 9.09
C LYS A 98 3.85 19.52 10.55
N HIS A 99 4.98 18.94 10.89
CA HIS A 99 5.44 18.87 12.27
C HIS A 99 5.99 20.26 12.63
N ARG A 100 5.10 21.21 12.94
CA ARG A 100 5.49 22.51 13.46
C ARG A 100 5.54 22.40 14.98
N ARG A 101 6.72 22.03 15.49
CA ARG A 101 7.15 22.44 16.83
C ARG A 101 7.33 23.96 16.81
N GLY A 102 6.80 24.62 17.83
CA GLY A 102 6.88 26.06 18.05
C GLY A 102 5.98 26.40 19.20
#